data_AF-A0A4Q2QNY7-F1
#
_entry.id   AF-A0A4Q2QNY7-F1
#
_cell.length_a   1.000
_cell.length_b   1.000
_cell.length_c   1.000
_cell.angle_alpha   90.00
_cell.angle_beta   90.00
_cell.angle_gamma   90.00
#
_symmetry.space_group_name_H-M   'P 1'
#
loop_
_entity.id
_entity.type
_entity.pdbx_description
1 polymer ?
#
loop_
_entity_poly.entity_id
_entity_poly.type
_entity_poly.pdbx_seq_one_letter_code
_entity_poly.pdbx_strand_id
1 'polypeptide(L)'
;EEIDCLNDGEFNLVQGLAGNQCGLQGPYQVRHLCELIHIESAQALATYRDDFYAGRPAVTVNAFGKGKAWHVASRNDLAFQRDFFTALSKELALPRAIATELPPGVVATARTDGDNAFIFLQNYSAQNHTLT
;
A
#
# COMPACT_ATOMS: atom_id res chain seq x y z
N GLU A 1 9.59 16.68 12.93
CA GLU A 1 8.38 16.47 12.12
C GLU A 1 7.15 16.99 12.85
N GLU A 2 6.19 17.48 12.07
CA GLU A 2 4.89 18.01 12.52
C GLU A 2 3.77 17.13 11.94
N ILE A 3 2.59 17.14 12.56
CA ILE A 3 1.42 16.37 12.09
C ILE A 3 0.25 17.32 11.96
N ASP A 4 -0.34 17.37 10.77
CA ASP A 4 -1.63 18.00 10.54
C ASP A 4 -2.76 16.99 10.79
N CYS A 5 -3.77 17.43 11.53
CA CYS A 5 -4.91 16.62 11.96
C CYS A 5 -6.16 17.07 11.22
N LEU A 6 -6.63 16.25 10.29
CA LEU A 6 -7.85 16.51 9.51
C LEU A 6 -9.09 16.11 10.31
N ASN A 7 -10.08 17.00 10.35
CA ASN A 7 -11.37 16.74 11.01
C ASN A 7 -12.18 15.68 10.27
N ASP A 8 -13.26 15.22 10.91
CA ASP A 8 -14.21 14.30 10.29
C ASP A 8 -14.84 14.93 9.02
N GLY A 9 -14.66 14.26 7.88
CA GLY A 9 -15.13 14.72 6.57
C GLY A 9 -14.07 15.48 5.76
N GLU A 10 -12.99 15.95 6.38
CA GLU A 10 -11.85 16.53 5.68
C GLU A 10 -10.96 15.44 5.08
N PHE A 11 -10.38 15.75 3.92
CA PHE A 11 -9.47 14.86 3.24
C PHE A 11 -8.42 15.66 2.45
N ASN A 12 -7.27 15.04 2.25
CA ASN A 12 -6.26 15.46 1.30
C ASN A 12 -6.03 14.32 0.30
N LEU A 13 -5.18 14.54 -0.69
CA LEU A 13 -4.86 13.56 -1.72
C LEU A 13 -3.35 13.35 -1.81
N VAL A 14 -2.96 12.10 -2.02
CA VAL A 14 -1.59 11.68 -2.27
C VAL A 14 -1.45 11.24 -3.71
N GLN A 15 -0.46 11.80 -4.40
CA GLN A 15 -0.19 11.57 -5.81
C GLN A 15 1.16 10.86 -5.95
N GLY A 16 1.18 9.74 -6.68
CA GLY A 16 2.42 9.04 -6.99
C GLY A 16 3.30 9.86 -7.94
N LEU A 17 4.62 9.85 -7.70
CA LEU A 17 5.59 10.48 -8.58
C LEU A 17 5.80 9.65 -9.84
N ALA A 18 6.00 10.30 -10.99
CA ALA A 18 6.23 9.61 -12.25
C ALA A 18 7.45 8.66 -12.15
N GLY A 19 7.26 7.40 -12.54
CA GLY A 19 8.33 6.39 -12.53
C GLY A 19 8.76 5.90 -11.14
N ASN A 20 7.98 6.17 -10.08
CA ASN A 20 8.29 5.65 -8.76
C ASN A 20 8.35 4.11 -8.76
N GLN A 21 9.26 3.54 -7.97
CA GLN A 21 9.53 2.10 -7.98
C GLN A 21 8.35 1.23 -7.52
N CYS A 22 7.37 1.78 -6.81
CA CYS A 22 6.18 1.05 -6.36
C CYS A 22 5.01 1.16 -7.35
N GLY A 23 5.17 1.88 -8.47
CA GLY A 23 4.12 2.07 -9.47
C GLY A 23 2.90 2.83 -8.97
N LEU A 24 3.00 3.53 -7.84
CA LEU A 24 1.91 4.31 -7.26
C LEU A 24 1.47 5.38 -8.25
N GLN A 25 0.17 5.51 -8.48
CA GLN A 25 -0.39 6.52 -9.38
C GLN A 25 -1.24 7.51 -8.59
N GLY A 26 -2.29 7.04 -7.92
CA GLY A 26 -3.25 7.91 -7.24
C GLY A 26 -4.14 8.68 -8.24
N PRO A 27 -4.82 9.75 -7.80
CA PRO A 27 -4.74 10.28 -6.44
C PRO A 27 -5.41 9.33 -5.43
N TYR A 28 -4.78 9.17 -4.27
CA TYR A 28 -5.29 8.37 -3.15
C TYR A 28 -5.82 9.30 -2.06
N GLN A 29 -6.98 8.99 -1.50
CA GLN A 29 -7.58 9.81 -0.45
C GLN A 29 -6.89 9.58 0.89
N VAL A 30 -6.54 10.68 1.55
CA VAL A 30 -5.95 10.73 2.90
C VAL A 30 -6.95 11.31 3.88
N ARG A 31 -6.98 10.78 5.11
CA ARG A 31 -7.84 11.27 6.19
C ARG A 31 -7.13 11.27 7.54
N HIS A 32 -7.66 12.05 8.47
CA HIS A 32 -7.28 12.12 9.90
C HIS A 32 -5.87 12.63 10.19
N LEU A 33 -4.80 12.02 9.70
CA LEU A 33 -3.43 12.37 10.05
C LEU A 33 -2.54 12.47 8.81
N CYS A 34 -1.85 13.60 8.68
CA CYS A 34 -0.85 13.90 7.66
C CYS A 34 0.46 14.34 8.34
N GLU A 35 1.48 13.49 8.35
CA GLU A 35 2.80 13.88 8.84
C GLU A 35 3.54 14.72 7.79
N LEU A 36 4.06 15.87 8.19
CA LEU A 36 4.84 16.77 7.35
C LEU A 36 6.31 16.40 7.48
N ILE A 37 6.74 15.42 6.69
CA ILE A 37 8.09 14.85 6.77
C ILE A 37 9.10 15.58 5.87
N HIS A 38 10.37 15.47 6.22
CA HIS A 38 11.52 15.90 5.42
C HIS A 38 12.35 14.70 5.01
N ILE A 39 12.85 14.72 3.77
CA ILE A 39 13.71 13.66 3.26
C ILE A 39 15.16 13.99 3.60
N GLU A 40 15.84 13.04 4.25
CA GLU A 40 17.29 13.07 4.43
C GLU A 40 17.99 12.17 3.39
N SER A 41 17.88 10.84 3.52
CA SER A 41 18.47 9.87 2.59
C SER A 41 17.44 9.09 1.77
N ALA A 42 16.16 9.19 2.11
CA ALA A 42 15.09 8.47 1.45
C ALA A 42 14.80 9.04 0.04
N GLN A 43 14.09 8.27 -0.77
CA GLN A 43 13.52 8.72 -2.03
C GLN A 43 12.01 8.88 -1.87
N ALA A 44 11.47 9.99 -2.37
CA ALA A 44 10.03 10.18 -2.44
C ALA A 44 9.43 9.23 -3.49
N LEU A 45 8.31 8.59 -3.15
CA LEU A 45 7.49 7.79 -4.05
C LEU A 45 6.17 8.49 -4.40
N ALA A 46 5.63 9.27 -3.46
CA ALA A 46 4.40 10.02 -3.62
C ALA A 46 4.45 11.30 -2.77
N THR A 47 3.68 12.30 -3.14
CA THR A 47 3.58 13.61 -2.46
C THR A 47 2.14 13.97 -2.14
N TYR A 48 1.94 14.79 -1.11
CA TYR A 48 0.65 15.44 -0.89
C TYR A 48 0.33 16.38 -2.05
N ARG A 49 -0.94 16.47 -2.43
CA ARG A 49 -1.38 17.28 -3.58
C ARG A 49 -1.90 18.64 -3.16
N ASP A 50 -2.61 18.69 -2.04
CA ASP A 50 -3.36 19.87 -1.62
C ASP A 50 -2.85 20.37 -0.24
N ASP A 51 -3.37 21.52 0.20
CA ASP A 51 -3.04 22.22 1.45
C ASP A 51 -1.65 22.91 1.52
N PHE A 52 -1.32 23.55 2.63
CA PHE A 52 -0.07 24.31 2.84
C PHE A 52 1.21 23.44 2.76
N TYR A 53 1.04 22.13 2.75
CA TYR A 53 2.09 21.12 2.59
C TYR A 53 2.01 20.38 1.23
N ALA A 54 1.27 20.90 0.26
CA ALA A 54 1.29 20.41 -1.12
C ALA A 54 2.73 20.28 -1.65
N GLY A 55 3.01 19.17 -2.33
CA GLY A 55 4.34 18.82 -2.83
C GLY A 55 5.28 18.21 -1.79
N ARG A 56 4.95 18.22 -0.50
CA ARG A 56 5.76 17.50 0.51
C ARG A 56 5.66 15.98 0.32
N PRO A 57 6.73 15.22 0.63
CA PRO A 57 6.72 13.76 0.55
C PRO A 57 5.65 13.16 1.47
N ALA A 58 4.88 12.21 0.95
CA ALA A 58 3.86 11.47 1.69
C ALA A 58 4.17 9.98 1.79
N VAL A 59 4.93 9.45 0.82
CA VAL A 59 5.43 8.07 0.85
C VAL A 59 6.88 8.09 0.44
N THR A 60 7.74 7.45 1.22
CA THR A 60 9.18 7.41 0.96
C THR A 60 9.72 6.00 1.10
N VAL A 61 10.89 5.79 0.52
CA VAL A 61 11.67 4.55 0.67
C VAL A 61 13.14 4.88 0.88
N ASN A 62 13.79 4.23 1.83
CA ASN A 62 15.21 4.37 2.09
C ASN A 62 15.88 3.01 1.93
N ALA A 63 16.93 2.93 1.10
CA ALA A 63 17.79 1.75 1.06
C ALA A 63 18.79 1.82 2.22
N PHE A 64 18.88 0.75 3.01
CA PHE A 64 19.80 0.69 4.15
C PHE A 64 20.43 -0.69 4.27
N GLY A 65 21.77 -0.74 4.15
CA GLY A 65 22.49 -2.01 4.08
C GLY A 65 22.00 -2.86 2.90
N LYS A 66 21.48 -4.05 3.20
CA LYS A 66 20.89 -4.98 2.20
C LYS A 66 19.37 -4.89 2.11
N GLY A 67 18.74 -4.01 2.89
CA GLY A 67 17.29 -3.89 2.99
C GLY A 67 16.77 -2.54 2.51
N LYS A 68 15.44 -2.39 2.63
CA LYS A 68 14.72 -1.15 2.36
C LYS A 68 13.75 -0.88 3.52
N ALA A 69 13.53 0.39 3.82
CA ALA A 69 12.55 0.87 4.78
C ALA A 69 11.58 1.82 4.07
N TRP A 70 10.28 1.53 4.10
CA TRP A 70 9.25 2.38 3.54
C TRP A 70 8.54 3.14 4.66
N HIS A 71 8.26 4.42 4.43
CA HIS A 71 7.45 5.25 5.34
C HIS A 71 6.22 5.75 4.62
N VAL A 72 5.06 5.63 5.25
CA VAL A 72 3.78 6.15 4.77
C VAL A 72 3.31 7.18 5.79
N ALA A 73 3.43 8.45 5.43
CA ALA A 73 3.22 9.60 6.32
C ALA A 73 1.75 9.93 6.57
N SER A 74 0.82 9.11 6.07
CA SER A 74 -0.61 9.40 6.17
C SER A 74 -1.50 8.18 6.17
N ARG A 75 -2.73 8.36 6.67
CA ARG A 75 -3.76 7.32 6.60
C ARG A 75 -4.48 7.38 5.25
N ASN A 76 -4.07 6.50 4.35
CA ASN A 76 -4.59 6.39 2.99
C ASN A 76 -5.78 5.42 2.86
N ASP A 77 -6.51 5.54 1.76
CA ASP A 77 -7.65 4.70 1.39
C ASP A 77 -7.29 3.26 0.97
N LEU A 78 -8.31 2.46 0.66
CA LEU A 78 -8.13 1.07 0.26
C LEU A 78 -7.39 0.91 -1.08
N ALA A 79 -7.54 1.86 -2.01
CA ALA A 79 -6.87 1.79 -3.30
C ALA A 79 -5.36 1.90 -3.13
N PHE A 80 -4.91 2.84 -2.28
CA PHE A 80 -3.51 2.95 -1.89
C PHE A 80 -2.97 1.67 -1.28
N GLN A 81 -3.67 1.11 -0.29
CA GLN A 81 -3.22 -0.10 0.41
C GLN A 81 -3.05 -1.26 -0.58
N ARG A 82 -3.98 -1.42 -1.53
CA ARG A 82 -3.92 -2.45 -2.56
C ARG A 82 -2.71 -2.26 -3.47
N ASP A 83 -2.52 -1.07 -4.00
CA ASP A 83 -1.42 -0.79 -4.94
C ASP A 83 -0.06 -0.95 -4.23
N PHE A 84 0.10 -0.33 -3.07
CA PHE A 84 1.34 -0.34 -2.29
C PHE A 84 1.75 -1.76 -1.88
N PHE A 85 0.86 -2.52 -1.24
CA PHE A 85 1.20 -3.88 -0.79
C PHE A 85 1.29 -4.88 -1.93
N THR A 86 0.56 -4.69 -3.04
CA THR A 86 0.70 -5.53 -4.24
C THR A 86 2.07 -5.32 -4.89
N ALA A 87 2.51 -4.06 -5.02
CA ALA A 87 3.84 -3.74 -5.53
C ALA A 87 4.94 -4.34 -4.64
N LEU A 88 4.84 -4.15 -3.32
CA LEU A 88 5.81 -4.67 -2.37
C LEU A 88 5.85 -6.20 -2.34
N SER A 89 4.69 -6.86 -2.39
CA SER A 89 4.60 -8.33 -2.43
C SER A 89 5.24 -8.90 -3.69
N LYS A 90 5.11 -8.21 -4.84
CA LYS A 90 5.77 -8.58 -6.09
C LYS A 90 7.28 -8.35 -6.02
N GLU A 91 7.72 -7.20 -5.52
CA GLU A 91 9.15 -6.86 -5.36
C GLU A 91 9.88 -7.88 -4.48
N LEU A 92 9.26 -8.28 -3.37
CA LEU A 92 9.83 -9.23 -2.41
C LEU A 92 9.57 -10.70 -2.78
N ALA A 93 8.89 -10.96 -3.90
CA ALA A 93 8.46 -12.29 -4.34
C ALA A 93 7.78 -13.09 -3.21
N LEU A 94 6.87 -12.43 -2.46
CA LEU A 94 6.21 -13.08 -1.32
C LEU A 94 5.37 -14.27 -1.79
N PRO A 95 5.46 -15.43 -1.10
CA PRO A 95 4.71 -16.60 -1.47
C PRO A 95 3.21 -16.35 -1.29
N ARG A 96 2.43 -16.82 -2.26
CA ARG A 96 0.97 -16.81 -2.22
C ARG A 96 0.48 -18.24 -2.00
N ALA A 97 -0.65 -18.39 -1.30
CA ALA A 97 -1.31 -19.70 -1.17
C ALA A 97 -1.70 -20.29 -2.54
N ILE A 98 -2.06 -19.43 -3.49
CA ILE A 98 -2.32 -19.78 -4.88
C ILE A 98 -1.83 -18.68 -5.82
N ALA A 99 -1.28 -19.06 -6.97
CA ALA A 99 -0.75 -18.13 -7.98
C ALA A 99 -1.84 -17.68 -8.97
N THR A 100 -2.96 -17.18 -8.46
CA THR A 100 -4.06 -16.62 -9.27
C THR A 100 -4.61 -15.35 -8.62
N GLU A 101 -5.20 -14.47 -9.42
CA GLU A 101 -5.85 -13.27 -8.91
C GLU A 101 -7.14 -13.63 -8.19
N LEU A 102 -7.34 -13.05 -7.00
CA LEU A 102 -8.51 -13.33 -6.18
C LEU A 102 -9.50 -12.16 -6.28
N PRO A 103 -10.78 -12.43 -6.57
CA PRO A 103 -11.80 -11.39 -6.57
C PRO A 103 -12.01 -10.84 -5.14
N PRO A 104 -12.51 -9.61 -5.00
CA PRO A 104 -12.82 -9.03 -3.70
C PRO A 104 -13.72 -9.94 -2.84
N GLY A 105 -13.34 -10.13 -1.58
CA GLY A 105 -14.07 -11.01 -0.65
C GLY A 105 -13.64 -12.49 -0.72
N VAL A 106 -12.84 -12.90 -1.70
CA VAL A 106 -12.24 -14.23 -1.75
C VAL A 106 -10.83 -14.21 -1.19
N VAL A 107 -10.53 -15.13 -0.27
CA VAL A 107 -9.23 -15.25 0.40
C VAL A 107 -8.72 -16.68 0.26
N ALA A 108 -7.43 -16.81 -0.10
CA ALA A 108 -6.71 -18.08 -0.11
C ALA A 108 -5.70 -18.11 1.04
N THR A 109 -5.74 -19.17 1.85
CA THR A 109 -4.74 -19.43 2.88
C THR A 109 -4.17 -20.82 2.72
N ALA A 110 -2.96 -21.06 3.23
CA ALA A 110 -2.29 -22.34 3.14
C ALA A 110 -1.80 -22.77 4.52
N ARG A 111 -1.93 -24.08 4.82
CA ARG A 111 -1.20 -24.75 5.90
C ARG A 111 -0.32 -25.82 5.29
N THR A 112 0.81 -26.11 5.92
CA THR A 112 1.72 -27.18 5.49
C THR A 112 2.09 -28.06 6.67
N ASP A 113 2.27 -29.36 6.40
CA ASP A 113 2.86 -30.33 7.31
C ASP A 113 4.37 -30.54 7.05
N GLY A 114 4.94 -29.86 6.05
CA GLY A 114 6.32 -30.02 5.57
C GLY A 114 6.43 -30.74 4.23
N ASP A 115 5.49 -31.64 3.92
CA ASP A 115 5.49 -32.45 2.69
C ASP A 115 4.37 -32.01 1.72
N ASN A 116 3.22 -31.64 2.27
CA ASN A 116 2.02 -31.23 1.55
C ASN A 116 1.61 -29.81 1.91
N ALA A 117 0.93 -29.14 0.97
CA ALA A 117 0.27 -27.87 1.20
C ALA A 117 -1.25 -28.05 1.07
N PHE A 118 -1.98 -27.60 2.09
CA PHE A 118 -3.43 -27.62 2.15
C PHE A 118 -3.95 -26.21 1.93
N ILE A 119 -4.60 -25.97 0.79
CA ILE A 119 -5.12 -24.66 0.40
C ILE A 119 -6.59 -24.54 0.79
N PHE A 120 -6.92 -23.48 1.51
CA PHE A 120 -8.28 -23.12 1.89
C PHE A 120 -8.72 -21.89 1.10
N LEU A 121 -9.62 -22.10 0.15
CA LEU A 121 -10.29 -21.04 -0.60
C LEU A 121 -11.60 -20.68 0.09
N GLN A 122 -11.73 -19.43 0.50
CA GLN A 122 -12.84 -18.94 1.32
C GLN A 122 -13.49 -17.76 0.62
N ASN A 123 -14.78 -17.87 0.31
CA ASN A 123 -15.57 -16.80 -0.28
C ASN A 123 -16.44 -16.16 0.82
N TYR A 124 -16.12 -14.92 1.18
CA TYR A 124 -16.88 -14.10 2.12
C TYR A 124 -17.82 -13.11 1.44
N SER A 125 -17.97 -13.19 0.12
CA SER A 125 -18.93 -12.39 -0.63
C SER A 125 -20.30 -13.08 -0.66
N ALA A 126 -21.34 -12.32 -1.00
CA ALA A 126 -22.69 -12.85 -1.24
C ALA A 126 -22.87 -13.42 -2.66
N GLN A 127 -21.81 -13.47 -3.47
CA GLN A 127 -21.86 -13.85 -4.88
C GLN A 127 -21.05 -15.13 -5.12
N ASN A 128 -21.49 -15.94 -6.07
CA ASN A 128 -20.68 -17.07 -6.53
C ASN A 128 -19.49 -16.56 -7.33
N HIS A 129 -18.31 -17.13 -7.08
CA HIS A 129 -17.09 -16.86 -7.83
C HIS A 129 -16.53 -18.14 -8.42
N THR A 130 -16.04 -18.06 -9.65
CA THR A 130 -15.28 -19.11 -10.32
C THR A 130 -13.84 -18.64 -10.44
N LEU A 131 -12.90 -19.48 -10.00
CA LEU A 131 -11.46 -19.25 -10.15
C LEU A 131 -10.89 -20.27 -11.14
N THR A 132 -9.91 -19.83 -11.92
CA THR A 132 -9.11 -20.66 -12.83
C THR A 132 -7.67 -20.70 -12.38
#